data_AF-W1XUS6-F1
#
_entry.id   AF-W1XUS6-F1
#
_cell.length_a   1.000
_cell.length_b   1.000
_cell.length_c   1.000
_cell.angle_alpha   90.00
_cell.angle_beta   90.00
_cell.angle_gamma   90.00
#
_symmetry.space_group_name_H-M   'P 1'
#
loop_
_entity.id
_entity.type
_entity.pdbx_description
1 polymer ?
#
loop_
_entity_poly.entity_id
_entity_poly.type
_entity_poly.pdbx_seq_one_letter_code
_entity_poly.pdbx_strand_id
1 'polypeptide(L)'
;PHLLASILTQVSGGDELGELRMKLSAGGFRDCTRVAGGLPSMWREIIYGNRHNVIEGLTQIESEIEHVKAILSQDDEGQALESYLERSREIRNKLPYLTGQIKNN
;
A
#
# COMPACT_ATOMS: atom_id res chain seq x y z
N PRO A 1 -6.84 0.87 -0.24
CA PRO A 1 -5.91 0.71 -1.39
C PRO A 1 -5.71 1.99 -2.23
N HIS A 2 -6.77 2.57 -2.82
CA HIS A 2 -6.63 3.72 -3.71
C HIS A 2 -5.94 4.92 -3.06
N LEU A 3 -6.40 5.36 -1.87
CA LEU A 3 -5.78 6.48 -1.16
C LEU A 3 -4.32 6.22 -0.77
N LEU A 4 -3.97 4.99 -0.36
CA LEU A 4 -2.57 4.66 -0.06
C LEU A 4 -1.68 4.73 -1.29
N ALA A 5 -2.17 4.25 -2.44
CA ALA A 5 -1.47 4.42 -3.71
C ALA A 5 -1.31 5.90 -4.08
N SER A 6 -2.37 6.71 -3.89
CA SER A 6 -2.31 8.17 -4.14
C SER A 6 -1.31 8.86 -3.20
N ILE A 7 -1.32 8.55 -1.90
CA ILE A 7 -0.37 9.10 -0.92
C ILE A 7 1.06 8.73 -1.31
N LEU A 8 1.32 7.46 -1.64
CA LEU A 8 2.63 7.01 -2.08
C LEU A 8 3.12 7.77 -3.33
N THR A 9 2.24 7.98 -4.31
CA THR A 9 2.56 8.78 -5.51
C THR A 9 2.87 10.24 -5.14
N GLN A 10 2.09 10.87 -4.26
CA GLN A 10 2.31 12.25 -3.85
C GLN A 10 3.64 12.43 -3.11
N VAL A 11 3.96 11.53 -2.17
CA VAL A 11 5.26 11.57 -1.45
C VAL A 11 6.43 11.34 -2.40
N SER A 12 6.26 10.44 -3.37
CA SER A 12 7.36 10.05 -4.27
C SER A 12 7.58 11.01 -5.44
N GLY A 13 6.55 11.76 -5.85
CA GLY A 13 6.57 12.56 -7.07
C GLY A 13 6.21 14.04 -6.90
N GLY A 14 5.72 14.45 -5.73
CA GLY A 14 5.15 15.78 -5.50
C GLY A 14 6.13 16.87 -5.04
N ASP A 15 7.43 16.56 -4.93
CA ASP A 15 8.48 17.52 -4.57
C ASP A 15 9.48 17.75 -5.72
N GLU A 16 10.49 18.60 -5.48
CA GLU A 16 11.51 18.99 -6.46
C GLU A 16 12.31 17.80 -7.04
N LEU A 17 12.46 16.70 -6.30
CA LEU A 17 13.15 15.49 -6.73
C LEU A 17 12.20 14.45 -7.33
N GLY A 18 10.90 14.76 -7.41
CA GLY A 18 9.85 13.84 -7.85
C GLY A 18 10.12 13.26 -9.24
N GLU A 19 10.50 14.08 -10.21
CA GLU A 19 10.79 13.61 -11.57
C GLU A 19 11.94 12.58 -11.61
N LEU A 20 12.98 12.80 -10.82
CA LEU A 20 14.12 11.88 -10.74
C LEU A 20 13.69 10.56 -10.10
N ARG A 21 12.96 10.59 -8.98
CA ARG A 21 12.44 9.37 -8.34
C ARG A 21 11.48 8.61 -9.26
N MET A 22 10.65 9.30 -10.04
CA MET A 22 9.78 8.67 -11.04
C MET A 22 10.56 8.02 -12.18
N LYS A 23 11.66 8.61 -12.64
CA LYS A 23 12.55 8.00 -13.65
C LYS A 23 13.26 6.75 -13.12
N LEU A 24 13.60 6.74 -11.83
CA LEU A 24 14.24 5.60 -11.15
C LEU A 24 13.25 4.52 -10.68
N SER A 25 11.95 4.81 -10.74
CA SER A 25 10.91 3.89 -10.28
C SER A 25 10.82 2.68 -11.21
N ALA A 26 11.12 1.49 -10.68
CA ALA A 26 10.99 0.23 -11.38
C ALA A 26 9.52 -0.27 -11.43
N GLY A 27 9.30 -1.43 -12.07
CA GLY A 27 7.97 -2.03 -12.25
C GLY A 27 7.17 -2.19 -10.94
N GLY A 28 7.83 -2.52 -9.82
CA GLY A 28 7.15 -2.68 -8.53
C GLY A 28 6.45 -1.41 -8.03
N PHE A 29 7.06 -0.24 -8.21
CA PHE A 29 6.43 1.03 -7.84
C PHE A 29 5.19 1.31 -8.72
N ARG A 30 5.31 1.04 -10.03
CA ARG A 30 4.20 1.18 -10.98
C ARG A 30 3.02 0.26 -10.62
N ASP A 31 3.28 -0.97 -10.21
CA ASP A 31 2.24 -1.93 -9.82
C ASP A 31 1.53 -1.53 -8.53
N CYS A 32 2.29 -1.13 -7.51
CA CYS A 32 1.76 -0.66 -6.23
C CYS A 32 0.91 0.61 -6.38
N THR A 33 1.29 1.51 -7.28
CA THR A 33 0.60 2.78 -7.51
C THR A 33 -0.42 2.75 -8.65
N ARG A 34 -0.58 1.62 -9.35
CA ARG A 34 -1.46 1.48 -10.54
C ARG A 34 -2.86 2.03 -10.34
N VAL A 35 -3.46 1.78 -9.17
CA VAL A 35 -4.84 2.22 -8.88
C VAL A 35 -4.96 3.74 -8.72
N ALA A 36 -3.88 4.47 -8.41
CA ALA A 36 -3.89 5.93 -8.27
C ALA A 36 -4.13 6.67 -9.61
N GLY A 37 -3.96 6.00 -10.75
CA GLY A 37 -4.28 6.55 -12.07
C GLY A 37 -5.77 6.52 -12.45
N GLY A 38 -6.65 6.15 -11.51
CA GLY A 38 -8.10 6.13 -11.73
C GLY A 38 -8.73 7.53 -11.87
N LEU A 39 -9.93 7.61 -12.45
CA LEU A 39 -10.63 8.87 -12.68
C LEU A 39 -10.92 9.61 -11.35
N PRO A 40 -10.43 10.85 -11.14
CA PRO A 40 -10.58 11.54 -9.85
C PRO A 40 -12.03 11.78 -9.42
N SER A 41 -12.93 12.12 -10.35
CA SER A 41 -14.33 12.40 -10.03
C SER A 41 -15.06 11.18 -9.45
N MET A 42 -14.82 10.00 -10.02
CA MET A 42 -15.37 8.73 -9.55
C MET A 42 -14.85 8.38 -8.16
N TRP A 43 -13.53 8.47 -7.95
CA TRP A 43 -12.93 8.14 -6.65
C TRP A 43 -13.30 9.14 -5.56
N ARG A 44 -13.46 10.43 -5.90
CA ARG A 44 -14.02 11.43 -4.99
C ARG A 44 -15.38 10.99 -4.46
N GLU A 45 -16.30 10.55 -5.33
CA GLU A 45 -17.65 10.14 -4.92
C GLU A 45 -17.61 8.92 -4.00
N ILE A 46 -16.84 7.89 -4.37
CA ILE A 46 -16.68 6.67 -3.57
C ILE A 46 -16.09 6.98 -2.20
N ILE A 47 -14.99 7.74 -2.16
CA ILE A 47 -14.26 8.03 -0.93
C ILE A 47 -15.09 8.95 -0.03
N TYR A 48 -15.65 10.02 -0.58
CA TYR A 48 -16.42 10.99 0.19
C TYR A 48 -17.72 10.40 0.72
N GLY A 49 -18.39 9.56 -0.07
CA GLY A 49 -19.58 8.81 0.34
C GLY A 49 -19.32 7.85 1.50
N ASN A 50 -18.08 7.36 1.67
CA ASN A 50 -17.69 6.45 2.74
C ASN A 50 -16.67 7.06 3.72
N ARG A 51 -16.60 8.39 3.82
CA ARG A 51 -15.49 9.11 4.47
C ARG A 51 -15.21 8.68 5.92
N HIS A 52 -16.23 8.31 6.70
CA HIS A 52 -16.05 7.94 8.10
C HIS A 52 -15.27 6.63 8.24
N ASN A 53 -15.65 5.59 7.51
CA ASN A 53 -14.91 4.32 7.46
C ASN A 53 -13.54 4.50 6.81
N VAL A 54 -13.42 5.40 5.83
CA VAL A 54 -12.13 5.75 5.23
C VAL A 54 -11.19 6.35 6.26
N ILE A 55 -11.65 7.29 7.09
CA ILE A 55 -10.85 7.90 8.16
C ILE A 55 -10.40 6.82 9.14
N GLU A 56 -11.30 5.94 9.59
CA GLU A 56 -10.93 4.84 10.48
C GLU A 56 -9.85 3.94 9.87
N GLY A 57 -10.01 3.57 8.59
CA GLY A 57 -9.00 2.80 7.87
C GLY A 57 -7.66 3.52 7.73
N LEU A 58 -7.66 4.85 7.53
CA LEU A 58 -6.42 5.64 7.50
C LEU A 58 -5.75 5.69 8.88
N THR A 59 -6.51 5.83 9.96
CA THR A 59 -5.97 5.81 11.33
C THR A 59 -5.33 4.46 11.67
N GLN A 60 -5.90 3.35 11.20
CA GLN A 60 -5.26 2.03 11.35
C GLN A 60 -3.93 1.97 10.58
N ILE A 61 -3.87 2.54 9.37
CA ILE A 61 -2.62 2.60 8.60
C ILE A 61 -1.58 3.51 9.27
N GLU A 62 -1.98 4.66 9.81
CA GLU A 62 -1.08 5.52 10.59
C GLU A 62 -0.47 4.75 11.77
N SER A 63 -1.28 3.97 12.49
CA SER A 63 -0.81 3.12 13.58
C SER A 63 0.19 2.06 13.10
N GLU A 64 -0.07 1.43 11.95
CA GLU A 64 0.88 0.47 11.35
C GLU A 64 2.19 1.14 10.91
N ILE A 65 2.15 2.37 10.40
CA ILE A 65 3.35 3.15 10.06
C ILE A 65 4.19 3.41 11.32
N GLU A 66 3.56 3.82 12.42
CA GLU A 66 4.26 4.03 13.70
C GLU A 66 4.84 2.73 14.25
N HIS A 67 4.13 1.60 14.10
CA HIS A 67 4.65 0.29 14.49
C HIS A 67 5.90 -0.09 13.69
N VAL A 68 5.90 0.09 12.36
CA VAL A 68 7.08 -0.20 11.53
C VAL A 68 8.25 0.73 11.88
N LYS A 69 8.01 2.01 12.17
CA LYS A 69 9.07 2.92 12.66
C LYS A 69 9.67 2.43 13.98
N ALA A 70 8.83 1.95 14.90
CA ALA A 70 9.29 1.39 16.17
C ALA A 70 10.12 0.12 15.96
N ILE A 71 9.71 -0.78 15.06
CA ILE A 71 10.51 -1.95 14.64
C ILE A 71 11.88 -1.52 14.13
N LEU A 72 11.93 -0.56 13.22
CA LEU A 72 13.18 -0.07 12.61
C LEU A 72 14.09 0.68 13.60
N SER A 73 13.58 1.07 14.77
CA SER A 73 14.35 1.75 15.80
C SER A 73 14.95 0.79 16.83
N GLN A 74 14.66 -0.52 16.73
CA GLN A 74 15.22 -1.54 17.62
C GLN A 74 16.65 -1.91 17.20
N ASP A 75 17.47 -2.24 18.18
CA ASP A 75 18.81 -2.79 17.98
C ASP A 75 18.76 -4.31 18.16
N ASP A 76 18.12 -5.00 17.21
CA ASP A 76 17.83 -6.43 17.24
C ASP A 76 18.38 -7.19 16.01
N GLU A 77 19.32 -6.57 15.29
CA GLU A 77 19.88 -7.08 14.03
C GLU A 77 18.82 -7.36 12.94
N GLY A 78 17.62 -6.76 13.04
CA GLY A 78 16.56 -6.85 12.03
C GLY A 78 15.57 -8.00 12.23
N GLN A 79 15.62 -8.72 13.35
CA GLN A 79 14.75 -9.88 13.63
C GLN A 79 13.26 -9.52 13.67
N ALA A 80 12.91 -8.37 14.27
CA ALA A 80 11.54 -7.88 14.32
C ALA A 80 11.03 -7.48 12.93
N LEU A 81 11.90 -6.93 12.08
CA LEU A 81 11.55 -6.60 10.68
C LEU A 81 11.27 -7.87 9.87
N GLU A 82 12.13 -8.89 9.99
CA GLU A 82 11.91 -10.19 9.34
C GLU A 82 10.56 -10.79 9.75
N SER A 83 10.28 -10.82 11.06
CA SER A 83 9.01 -11.32 11.61
C SER A 83 7.79 -10.56 11.06
N TYR A 84 7.89 -9.23 10.93
CA TYR A 84 6.82 -8.40 10.37
C TYR A 84 6.57 -8.72 8.88
N LEU A 85 7.64 -8.91 8.10
CA LEU A 85 7.56 -9.27 6.69
C LEU A 85 7.03 -10.70 6.47
N GLU A 86 7.42 -11.65 7.33
CA GLU A 86 6.88 -13.01 7.33
C GLU A 86 5.37 -13.01 7.58
N ARG A 87 4.92 -12.30 8.62
CA ARG A 87 3.48 -12.14 8.90
C ARG A 87 2.74 -11.53 7.71
N SER A 88 3.32 -10.53 7.06
CA SER A 88 2.75 -9.92 5.85
C SER A 88 2.63 -10.93 4.70
N ARG A 89 3.66 -11.76 4.50
CA ARG A 89 3.67 -12.84 3.50
C ARG A 89 2.59 -13.87 3.79
N GLU A 90 2.45 -14.31 5.04
CA GLU A 90 1.41 -15.27 5.45
C GLU A 90 0.00 -14.75 5.22
N ILE A 91 -0.27 -13.50 5.61
CA ILE A 91 -1.56 -12.85 5.37
C ILE A 91 -1.85 -12.78 3.87
N ARG A 92 -0.87 -12.36 3.05
CA ARG A 92 -1.02 -12.29 1.60
C ARG A 92 -1.29 -13.66 0.98
N ASN A 93 -0.67 -14.72 1.46
CA ASN A 93 -0.85 -16.08 0.94
C ASN A 93 -2.24 -16.66 1.22
N LYS A 94 -3.03 -16.05 2.12
CA LYS A 94 -4.44 -16.40 2.34
C LYS A 94 -5.37 -15.82 1.29
N LEU A 95 -4.90 -14.88 0.46
CA LEU A 95 -5.71 -14.37 -0.63
C LEU A 95 -6.10 -15.54 -1.55
N PRO A 96 -7.39 -15.70 -1.87
CA PRO A 96 -7.80 -16.76 -2.75
C PRO A 96 -7.10 -16.56 -4.10
N TYR A 97 -6.51 -17.64 -4.64
CA TYR A 97 -6.14 -17.62 -6.04
C TYR A 97 -7.42 -17.34 -6.84
N LEU A 98 -7.38 -16.34 -7.71
CA LEU A 98 -8.37 -16.17 -8.76
C LEU A 98 -8.15 -17.28 -9.80
N THR A 99 -8.31 -18.54 -9.40
CA THR A 99 -8.33 -19.66 -10.33
C THR A 99 -9.69 -19.68 -11.01
N GLY A 100 -9.74 -19.12 -12.21
CA GLY A 100 -10.62 -19.62 -13.27
C GLY A 100 -10.22 -21.02 -13.74
N GLN A 101 -9.92 -21.93 -12.81
CA GLN A 101 -9.84 -23.36 -13.10
C GLN A 101 -11.24 -23.92 -12.91
N ILE A 102 -12.00 -23.94 -14.00
CA ILE A 102 -13.03 -24.94 -14.19
C ILE A 102 -12.28 -26.28 -14.10
N LYS A 103 -12.33 -26.93 -12.93
CA LYS A 103 -12.02 -28.35 -12.85
C LYS A 103 -13.13 -29.05 -13.63
N ASN A 104 -12.85 -29.35 -14.90
CA ASN A 104 -13.62 -30.31 -15.66
C ASN A 104 -13.40 -31.67 -14.98
N ASN A 105 -14.37 -32.09 -14.17
CA ASN A 105 -14.60 -33.51 -13.87
C ASN A 105 -15.45 -34.10 -14.98
#